data_AF-A0A535QTT0-F1
#
_entry.id   AF-A0A535QTT0-F1
#
_cell.length_a   1.000
_cell.length_b   1.000
_cell.length_c   1.000
_cell.angle_alpha   90.00
_cell.angle_beta   90.00
_cell.angle_gamma   90.00
#
_symmetry.space_group_name_H-M   'P 1'
#
loop_
_entity.id
_entity.type
_entity.pdbx_description
1 polymer ?
#
loop_
_entity_poly.entity_id
_entity_poly.type
_entity_poly.pdbx_seq_one_letter_code
_entity_poly.pdbx_strand_id
1 'polypeptide(L)'
;MTNRRNIILLVLVLIIAIVLLYRTFASAPRGTTSGASTPSVTAGEPQWGVQTKMSGCLAHGGLADSACTPGALLATGTKDAICKSGYAQTVRNVPESEKNQVYAEYGIKSHTAGQYEVDHLVSLELGGSNEIANLWPEAASPKPGFHEKDKVENYLHSQVCSGAISLHDAQVEIATNWLAVYNQMPK
;
A
#
# COMPACT_ATOMS: atom_id res chain seq x y z
N MET A 1 -17.79 43.63 -50.79
CA MET A 1 -17.65 44.19 -49.43
C MET A 1 -18.59 43.45 -48.50
N THR A 2 -18.16 42.28 -48.03
CA THR A 2 -18.96 41.43 -47.13
C THR A 2 -18.91 42.05 -45.74
N ASN A 3 -20.08 42.44 -45.24
CA ASN A 3 -20.23 43.36 -44.13
C ASN A 3 -19.69 42.72 -42.83
N ARG A 4 -18.52 43.16 -42.37
CA ARG A 4 -17.83 42.68 -41.15
C ARG A 4 -18.74 42.69 -39.91
N ARG A 5 -19.75 43.56 -39.90
CA ARG A 5 -20.82 43.63 -38.90
C ARG A 5 -21.72 42.39 -38.87
N ASN A 6 -22.03 41.81 -40.03
CA ASN A 6 -22.91 40.64 -40.13
C ASN A 6 -22.22 39.36 -39.63
N ILE A 7 -20.89 39.26 -39.79
CA ILE A 7 -20.11 38.12 -39.31
C ILE A 7 -20.01 38.13 -37.78
N ILE A 8 -19.79 39.30 -37.17
CA ILE A 8 -19.72 39.45 -35.71
C ILE A 8 -21.08 39.13 -35.06
N LEU A 9 -22.18 39.59 -35.67
CA LEU A 9 -23.54 39.28 -35.22
C LEU A 9 -23.84 37.76 -35.29
N LEU A 10 -23.42 37.07 -36.36
CA LEU A 10 -23.61 35.62 -36.48
C LEU A 10 -22.81 34.83 -35.43
N VAL A 11 -21.57 35.23 -35.14
CA VAL A 11 -20.72 34.56 -34.14
C VAL A 11 -21.29 34.74 -32.72
N LEU A 12 -21.79 35.95 -32.38
CA LEU A 12 -22.39 36.21 -31.07
C LEU A 12 -23.70 35.42 -30.87
N VAL A 13 -24.55 35.32 -31.91
CA VAL A 13 -25.77 34.52 -31.86
C VAL A 13 -25.46 33.03 -31.67
N LEU A 14 -24.40 32.52 -32.32
CA LEU A 14 -23.97 31.13 -32.19
C LEU A 14 -23.46 30.83 -30.76
N ILE A 15 -22.67 31.73 -30.17
CA ILE A 15 -22.15 31.57 -28.80
C ILE A 15 -23.29 31.60 -27.78
N ILE A 16 -24.26 32.51 -27.93
CA ILE A 16 -25.43 32.59 -27.05
C ILE A 16 -26.28 31.31 -27.16
N ALA A 17 -26.49 30.79 -28.38
CA ALA A 17 -27.22 29.53 -28.58
C ALA A 17 -26.52 28.33 -27.92
N ILE A 18 -25.18 28.27 -27.99
CA ILE A 18 -24.38 27.21 -27.33
C ILE A 18 -24.48 27.34 -25.81
N VAL A 19 -24.37 28.54 -25.23
CA VAL A 19 -24.50 28.75 -23.78
C VAL A 19 -25.91 28.40 -23.28
N LEU A 20 -26.94 28.71 -24.06
CA LEU A 20 -28.33 28.33 -23.74
C LEU A 20 -28.55 26.81 -23.83
N LEU A 21 -27.94 26.14 -24.82
CA LEU A 21 -27.95 24.67 -24.93
C LEU A 21 -27.25 23.97 -23.75
N TYR A 22 -26.17 24.55 -23.22
CA TYR A 22 -25.49 23.99 -22.03
C TYR A 22 -26.31 24.15 -20.74
N ARG A 23 -27.21 25.15 -20.66
CA ARG A 23 -28.05 25.37 -19.46
C ARG A 23 -29.27 24.44 -19.38
N THR A 24 -29.67 23.82 -20.48
CA THR A 24 -30.82 22.89 -20.51
C THR A 24 -30.46 21.44 -20.13
N PHE A 25 -29.17 21.10 -19.99
CA PHE A 25 -28.74 19.75 -19.58
C PHE A 25 -28.39 19.62 -18.09
N ALA A 26 -28.52 20.69 -17.31
CA ALA A 26 -28.20 20.69 -15.88
C ALA A 26 -29.46 20.76 -15.01
N SER A 27 -30.23 19.68 -14.97
CA SER A 27 -31.23 19.45 -13.91
C SER A 27 -31.58 17.96 -13.82
N ALA A 28 -30.81 17.22 -13.02
CA ALA A 28 -31.25 15.93 -12.49
C ALA A 28 -31.82 16.14 -11.07
N PRO A 29 -32.90 15.44 -10.69
CA PRO A 29 -33.56 15.64 -9.40
C PRO A 29 -32.71 15.12 -8.25
N ARG A 30 -32.72 15.86 -7.14
CA ARG A 30 -32.09 15.49 -5.87
C ARG A 30 -32.96 14.46 -5.15
N GLY A 31 -32.60 13.18 -5.29
CA GLY A 31 -33.15 12.09 -4.48
C GLY A 31 -32.47 12.05 -3.12
N THR A 32 -33.23 12.29 -2.06
CA THR A 32 -32.82 12.04 -0.67
C THR A 32 -32.98 10.56 -0.39
N THR A 33 -31.88 9.86 -0.15
CA THR A 33 -31.88 8.55 0.50
C THR A 33 -30.73 8.49 1.50
N SER A 34 -31.09 8.55 2.78
CA SER A 34 -30.25 8.08 3.87
C SER A 34 -30.03 6.57 3.70
N GLY A 35 -28.84 6.18 3.27
CA GLY A 35 -28.37 4.81 3.22
C GLY A 35 -26.99 4.76 3.87
N ALA A 36 -26.80 3.82 4.79
CA ALA A 36 -25.62 3.69 5.62
C ALA A 36 -24.30 3.73 4.82
N SER A 37 -23.35 4.52 5.32
CA SER A 37 -21.98 4.63 4.80
C SER A 37 -21.28 3.27 4.91
N THR A 38 -21.30 2.51 3.82
CA THR A 38 -20.35 1.40 3.64
C THR A 38 -19.07 2.03 3.10
N PRO A 39 -17.89 1.84 3.71
CA PRO A 39 -16.67 2.41 3.16
C PRO A 39 -16.43 1.77 1.78
N SER A 40 -16.36 2.62 0.75
CA SER A 40 -15.83 2.19 -0.55
C SER A 40 -14.37 1.84 -0.34
N VAL A 41 -14.08 0.54 -0.21
CA VAL A 41 -12.72 0.02 -0.28
C VAL A 41 -12.21 0.34 -1.68
N THR A 42 -11.22 1.23 -1.78
CA THR A 42 -10.49 1.47 -3.02
C THR A 42 -9.90 0.14 -3.47
N ALA A 43 -10.38 -0.41 -4.58
CA ALA A 43 -9.91 -1.67 -5.12
C ALA A 43 -8.41 -1.55 -5.45
N GLY A 44 -7.54 -2.06 -4.58
CA GLY A 44 -6.09 -2.06 -4.78
C GLY A 44 -5.25 -1.73 -3.54
N GLU A 45 -5.82 -1.16 -2.48
CA GLU A 45 -5.06 -0.84 -1.26
C GLU A 45 -5.15 -1.97 -0.21
N PRO A 46 -4.04 -2.34 0.47
CA PRO A 46 -4.08 -3.29 1.58
C PRO A 46 -5.07 -2.87 2.68
N GLN A 47 -5.85 -3.82 3.19
CA GLN A 47 -6.68 -3.60 4.37
C GLN A 47 -5.82 -3.75 5.62
N TRP A 48 -5.11 -2.68 5.98
CA TRP A 48 -4.06 -2.72 7.00
C TRP A 48 -4.50 -3.43 8.29
N GLY A 49 -3.79 -4.50 8.65
CA GLY A 49 -3.96 -5.27 9.89
C GLY A 49 -5.18 -6.18 9.98
N VAL A 50 -6.09 -6.19 9.00
CA VAL A 50 -7.32 -7.00 9.07
C VAL A 50 -7.08 -8.39 8.46
N GLN A 51 -6.68 -9.35 9.28
CA GLN A 51 -6.55 -10.75 8.84
C GLN A 51 -7.93 -11.32 8.48
N THR A 52 -8.06 -11.87 7.28
CA THR A 52 -9.25 -12.61 6.83
C THR A 52 -9.05 -14.12 6.91
N LYS A 53 -7.82 -14.55 7.22
CA LYS A 53 -7.40 -15.93 7.37
C LYS A 53 -6.29 -16.02 8.42
N MET A 54 -6.35 -17.03 9.29
CA MET A 54 -5.36 -17.27 10.36
C MET A 54 -4.79 -18.70 10.30
N SER A 55 -4.99 -19.42 9.19
CA SER A 55 -4.42 -20.75 8.98
C SER A 55 -4.47 -21.17 7.51
N GLY A 56 -3.58 -22.07 7.11
CA GLY A 56 -3.48 -22.53 5.73
C GLY A 56 -2.93 -21.45 4.79
N CYS A 57 -2.19 -20.47 5.33
CA CYS A 57 -1.60 -19.36 4.60
C CYS A 57 -0.59 -19.86 3.57
N LEU A 58 -0.55 -19.22 2.40
CA LEU A 58 0.30 -19.64 1.29
C LEU A 58 1.15 -18.48 0.78
N ALA A 59 2.43 -18.47 1.15
CA ALA A 59 3.41 -17.64 0.47
C ALA A 59 3.58 -18.15 -0.97
N HIS A 60 3.53 -17.23 -1.95
CA HIS A 60 3.61 -17.60 -3.36
C HIS A 60 4.50 -16.62 -4.12
N GLY A 61 5.49 -17.15 -4.85
CA GLY A 61 6.37 -16.34 -5.70
C GLY A 61 7.20 -15.31 -4.93
N GLY A 62 7.55 -15.57 -3.67
CA GLY A 62 8.27 -14.63 -2.81
C GLY A 62 7.39 -13.54 -2.17
N LEU A 63 6.07 -13.66 -2.25
CA LEU A 63 5.11 -12.73 -1.63
C LEU A 63 4.31 -13.42 -0.52
N ALA A 64 3.91 -12.64 0.48
CA ALA A 64 3.06 -13.09 1.59
C ALA A 64 1.63 -13.40 1.14
N ASP A 65 0.89 -14.20 1.91
CA ASP A 65 -0.54 -14.39 1.71
C ASP A 65 -1.29 -13.17 2.26
N SER A 66 -1.81 -12.29 1.39
CA SER A 66 -2.50 -11.06 1.82
C SER A 66 -3.72 -11.29 2.73
N ALA A 67 -4.32 -12.49 2.74
CA ALA A 67 -5.40 -12.80 3.66
C ALA A 67 -4.91 -13.06 5.09
N CYS A 68 -3.67 -13.52 5.25
CA CYS A 68 -3.03 -13.79 6.54
C CYS A 68 -2.10 -12.67 7.00
N THR A 69 -1.40 -12.05 6.07
CA THR A 69 -0.45 -10.96 6.33
C THR A 69 -0.88 -9.74 5.51
N PRO A 70 -1.98 -9.06 5.88
CA PRO A 70 -2.45 -7.86 5.19
C PRO A 70 -1.54 -6.62 5.40
N GLY A 71 -0.58 -6.71 6.33
CA GLY A 71 0.27 -5.61 6.76
C GLY A 71 -0.39 -4.79 7.85
N ALA A 72 -0.01 -4.97 9.11
CA ALA A 72 -0.41 -4.06 10.19
C ALA A 72 0.60 -2.91 10.32
N LEU A 73 0.12 -1.72 10.68
CA LEU A 73 0.93 -0.51 10.85
C LEU A 73 0.90 -0.02 12.30
N LEU A 74 2.02 0.54 12.79
CA LEU A 74 2.07 1.23 14.08
C LEU A 74 1.48 2.63 13.93
N ALA A 75 0.52 2.99 14.78
CA ALA A 75 0.03 4.37 14.87
C ALA A 75 1.14 5.39 15.20
N THR A 76 2.20 4.94 15.87
CA THR A 76 3.39 5.75 16.20
C THR A 76 4.46 5.75 15.11
N GLY A 77 4.31 4.92 14.07
CA GLY A 77 5.22 4.79 12.93
C GLY A 77 5.05 5.92 11.91
N THR A 78 5.04 7.16 12.37
CA THR A 78 4.96 8.34 11.48
C THR A 78 6.31 8.59 10.80
N LYS A 79 6.30 9.32 9.67
CA LYS A 79 7.53 9.74 8.97
C LYS A 79 8.57 10.35 9.93
N ASP A 80 8.13 11.26 10.79
CA ASP A 80 9.01 11.94 11.75
C ASP A 80 9.60 10.99 12.80
N ALA A 81 8.88 9.90 13.12
CA ALA A 81 9.36 8.88 14.04
C ALA A 81 10.36 7.94 13.34
N ILE A 82 9.98 7.38 12.19
CA ILE A 82 10.82 6.39 11.49
C ILE A 82 12.16 6.99 11.04
N CYS A 83 12.21 8.27 10.66
CA CYS A 83 13.43 8.92 10.19
C CYS A 83 14.38 9.35 11.32
N LYS A 84 14.08 9.00 12.58
CA LYS A 84 15.02 9.16 13.70
C LYS A 84 15.92 7.93 13.77
N SER A 85 17.23 8.17 13.83
CA SER A 85 18.22 7.11 13.98
C SER A 85 17.87 6.18 15.15
N GLY A 86 17.80 4.88 14.85
CA GLY A 86 17.51 3.82 15.80
C GLY A 86 16.04 3.58 16.13
N TYR A 87 15.09 4.26 15.48
CA TYR A 87 13.65 4.07 15.72
C TYR A 87 13.23 2.60 15.74
N ALA A 88 13.58 1.83 14.71
CA ALA A 88 13.18 0.43 14.60
C ALA A 88 13.66 -0.43 15.77
N GLN A 89 14.85 -0.15 16.32
CA GLN A 89 15.38 -0.87 17.49
C GLN A 89 14.58 -0.58 18.77
N THR A 90 13.95 0.59 18.86
CA THR A 90 13.15 0.98 20.03
C THR A 90 11.75 0.37 20.04
N VAL A 91 11.22 -0.03 18.88
CA VAL A 91 9.86 -0.58 18.73
C VAL A 91 9.83 -2.07 18.42
N ARG A 92 10.97 -2.68 18.05
CA ARG A 92 11.05 -4.09 17.69
C ARG A 92 10.72 -4.99 18.89
N ASN A 93 9.71 -5.82 18.74
CA ASN A 93 9.32 -6.83 19.72
C ASN A 93 8.50 -7.95 19.06
N VAL A 94 9.18 -9.01 18.63
CA VAL A 94 8.54 -10.22 18.08
C VAL A 94 9.03 -11.44 18.89
N PRO A 95 8.33 -11.84 19.97
CA PRO A 95 8.70 -12.98 20.78
C PRO A 95 8.64 -14.28 19.98
N GLU A 96 9.40 -15.29 20.43
CA GLU A 96 9.45 -16.60 19.77
C GLU A 96 8.08 -17.28 19.66
N SER A 97 7.16 -17.01 20.60
CA SER A 97 5.78 -17.49 20.51
C SER A 97 5.03 -16.95 19.29
N GLU A 98 5.24 -15.69 18.92
CA GLU A 98 4.63 -15.11 17.71
C GLU A 98 5.26 -15.68 16.44
N LYS A 99 6.59 -15.86 16.42
CA LYS A 99 7.27 -16.52 15.29
C LYS A 99 6.75 -17.94 15.07
N ASN A 100 6.57 -18.70 16.14
CA ASN A 100 5.98 -20.04 16.08
C ASN A 100 4.54 -20.02 15.60
N GLN A 101 3.75 -19.02 16.00
CA GLN A 101 2.40 -18.86 15.48
C GLN A 101 2.41 -18.57 13.98
N VAL A 102 3.24 -17.63 13.50
CA VAL A 102 3.39 -17.32 12.07
C VAL A 102 3.74 -18.59 11.27
N TYR A 103 4.70 -19.39 11.72
CA TYR A 103 5.01 -20.66 11.07
C TYR A 103 3.81 -21.61 11.02
N ALA A 104 3.03 -21.71 12.10
CA ALA A 104 1.83 -22.53 12.15
C ALA A 104 0.74 -22.04 11.18
N GLU A 105 0.53 -20.73 11.07
CA GLU A 105 -0.45 -20.15 10.13
C GLU A 105 -0.10 -20.50 8.67
N TYR A 106 1.20 -20.49 8.33
CA TYR A 106 1.76 -20.88 7.03
C TYR A 106 1.99 -22.40 6.86
N GLY A 107 1.59 -23.22 7.83
CA GLY A 107 1.69 -24.68 7.75
C GLY A 107 3.13 -25.22 7.79
N ILE A 108 4.10 -24.41 8.23
CA ILE A 108 5.52 -24.79 8.35
C ILE A 108 5.70 -25.53 9.68
N LYS A 109 5.74 -26.86 9.60
CA LYS A 109 5.89 -27.74 10.78
C LYS A 109 7.35 -27.91 11.24
N SER A 110 8.29 -27.72 10.32
CA SER A 110 9.72 -27.83 10.56
C SER A 110 10.48 -27.08 9.49
N HIS A 111 11.58 -26.45 9.87
CA HIS A 111 12.50 -25.80 8.95
C HIS A 111 13.92 -25.90 9.53
N THR A 112 14.94 -25.69 8.69
CA THR A 112 16.31 -25.55 9.17
C THR A 112 16.61 -24.09 9.51
N ALA A 113 17.66 -23.87 10.32
CA ALA A 113 18.16 -22.51 10.55
C ALA A 113 18.52 -21.85 9.21
N GLY A 114 18.07 -20.60 9.03
CA GLY A 114 18.30 -19.83 7.80
C GLY A 114 17.45 -20.22 6.60
N GLN A 115 16.49 -21.16 6.73
CA GLN A 115 15.55 -21.45 5.64
C GLN A 115 14.51 -20.33 5.48
N TYR A 116 14.03 -19.81 6.62
CA TYR A 116 13.10 -18.71 6.70
C TYR A 116 13.54 -17.71 7.77
N GLU A 117 13.12 -16.46 7.59
CA GLU A 117 13.08 -15.44 8.63
C GLU A 117 11.63 -15.01 8.83
N VAL A 118 11.12 -15.00 10.07
CA VAL A 118 9.83 -14.36 10.35
C VAL A 118 10.10 -12.87 10.45
N ASP A 119 9.62 -12.12 9.46
CA ASP A 119 9.81 -10.68 9.39
C ASP A 119 8.56 -9.96 8.90
N HIS A 120 8.66 -8.64 8.88
CA HIS A 120 7.57 -7.71 8.68
C HIS A 120 7.28 -7.51 7.19
N LEU A 121 6.03 -7.66 6.75
CA LEU A 121 5.61 -7.32 5.39
C LEU A 121 5.85 -5.83 5.09
N VAL A 122 5.41 -4.97 6.00
CA VAL A 122 5.83 -3.56 6.06
C VAL A 122 6.91 -3.44 7.14
N SER A 123 8.13 -3.06 6.76
CA SER A 123 9.24 -2.88 7.71
C SER A 123 8.88 -1.93 8.87
N LEU A 124 9.46 -2.14 10.05
CA LEU A 124 9.41 -1.16 11.14
C LEU A 124 9.98 0.20 10.71
N GLU A 125 10.94 0.21 9.78
CA GLU A 125 11.51 1.44 9.19
C GLU A 125 10.53 2.17 8.25
N LEU A 126 9.41 1.54 7.92
CA LEU A 126 8.28 2.09 7.19
C LEU A 126 7.01 2.14 8.06
N GLY A 127 7.17 2.05 9.38
CA GLY A 127 6.06 2.16 10.34
C GLY A 127 5.17 0.93 10.43
N GLY A 128 5.63 -0.25 9.99
CA GLY A 128 4.91 -1.51 10.22
C GLY A 128 4.80 -1.90 11.69
N SER A 129 3.85 -2.76 12.00
CA SER A 129 3.56 -3.30 13.34
C SER A 129 4.25 -4.64 13.58
N ASN A 130 4.56 -4.96 14.84
CA ASN A 130 5.03 -6.29 15.24
C ASN A 130 3.91 -7.34 15.26
N GLU A 131 2.65 -6.93 15.03
CA GLU A 131 1.50 -7.85 15.01
C GLU A 131 1.64 -8.93 13.95
N ILE A 132 1.09 -10.11 14.22
CA ILE A 132 1.07 -11.27 13.31
C ILE A 132 0.48 -10.93 11.95
N ALA A 133 -0.48 -10.00 11.89
CA ALA A 133 -1.05 -9.48 10.65
C ALA A 133 -0.03 -8.76 9.74
N ASN A 134 1.16 -8.45 10.25
CA ASN A 134 2.30 -7.92 9.50
C ASN A 134 3.47 -8.90 9.41
N LEU A 135 3.40 -10.09 10.01
CA LEU A 135 4.51 -11.04 10.02
C LEU A 135 4.27 -12.20 9.04
N TRP A 136 5.35 -12.67 8.41
CA TRP A 136 5.30 -13.83 7.51
C TRP A 136 6.68 -14.51 7.41
N PRO A 137 6.75 -15.80 7.02
CA PRO A 137 8.01 -16.52 6.88
C PRO A 137 8.65 -16.20 5.52
N GLU A 138 9.61 -15.27 5.51
CA GLU A 138 10.37 -14.89 4.33
C GLU A 138 11.40 -15.96 4.00
N ALA A 139 11.37 -16.51 2.78
CA ALA A 139 12.29 -17.57 2.38
C ALA A 139 13.69 -17.01 2.03
N ALA A 140 14.74 -17.75 2.39
CA ALA A 140 16.10 -17.46 1.91
C ALA A 140 16.29 -17.77 0.41
N SER A 141 15.50 -18.70 -0.11
CA SER A 141 15.62 -19.24 -1.46
C SER A 141 14.27 -19.73 -1.99
N PRO A 142 14.02 -19.66 -3.31
CA PRO A 142 14.90 -19.10 -4.35
C PRO A 142 15.10 -17.59 -4.18
N LYS A 143 16.16 -17.05 -4.79
CA LYS A 143 16.40 -15.60 -4.78
C LYS A 143 15.50 -14.90 -5.82
N PRO A 144 15.09 -13.64 -5.58
CA PRO A 144 15.36 -12.80 -4.39
C PRO A 144 14.69 -13.34 -3.11
N GLY A 145 15.42 -13.40 -1.99
CA GLY A 145 14.94 -13.84 -0.67
C GLY A 145 15.00 -12.71 0.38
N PHE A 146 14.90 -13.04 1.67
CA PHE A 146 14.86 -12.03 2.76
C PHE A 146 16.01 -11.00 2.70
N HIS A 147 17.24 -11.43 2.39
CA HIS A 147 18.38 -10.50 2.23
C HIS A 147 18.21 -9.48 1.10
N GLU A 148 17.47 -9.84 0.05
CA GLU A 148 17.15 -8.92 -1.03
C GLU A 148 15.98 -8.00 -0.65
N LYS A 149 15.03 -8.48 0.18
CA LYS A 149 13.98 -7.64 0.76
C LYS A 149 14.55 -6.62 1.75
N ASP A 150 15.54 -6.96 2.58
CA ASP A 150 16.26 -6.00 3.44
C ASP A 150 16.76 -4.78 2.65
N LYS A 151 17.26 -5.00 1.42
CA LYS A 151 17.72 -3.91 0.55
C LYS A 151 16.57 -3.03 0.07
N VAL A 152 15.41 -3.63 -0.22
CA VAL A 152 14.19 -2.90 -0.57
C VAL A 152 13.70 -2.05 0.60
N GLU A 153 13.72 -2.59 1.82
CA GLU A 153 13.34 -1.86 3.03
C GLU A 153 14.22 -0.64 3.25
N ASN A 154 15.54 -0.82 3.23
CA ASN A 154 16.51 0.27 3.36
C ASN A 154 16.35 1.32 2.25
N TYR A 155 16.13 0.88 1.02
CA TYR A 155 15.89 1.77 -0.12
C TYR A 155 14.64 2.62 0.10
N LEU A 156 13.49 1.99 0.37
CA LEU A 156 12.23 2.69 0.59
C LEU A 156 12.30 3.62 1.80
N HIS A 157 12.94 3.20 2.89
CA HIS A 157 13.18 4.05 4.05
C HIS A 157 13.96 5.33 3.67
N SER A 158 15.03 5.18 2.89
CA SER A 158 15.82 6.32 2.38
C SER A 158 14.98 7.26 1.49
N GLN A 159 14.15 6.71 0.61
CA GLN A 159 13.26 7.49 -0.25
C GLN A 159 12.21 8.26 0.55
N VAL A 160 11.65 7.66 1.61
CA VAL A 160 10.71 8.34 2.52
C VAL A 160 11.39 9.46 3.29
N CYS A 161 12.57 9.19 3.87
CA CYS A 161 13.27 10.16 4.72
C CYS A 161 13.90 11.32 3.94
N SER A 162 14.26 11.11 2.67
CA SER A 162 14.62 12.20 1.75
C SER A 162 13.41 12.98 1.23
N GLY A 163 12.19 12.42 1.35
CA GLY A 163 10.96 13.00 0.82
C GLY A 163 10.74 12.75 -0.67
N ALA A 164 11.50 11.83 -1.28
CA ALA A 164 11.33 11.42 -2.68
C ALA A 164 10.00 10.68 -2.93
N ILE A 165 9.52 9.92 -1.94
CA ILE A 165 8.20 9.27 -1.94
C ILE A 165 7.49 9.52 -0.61
N SER A 166 6.16 9.39 -0.60
CA SER A 166 5.40 9.46 0.66
C SER A 166 5.56 8.16 1.46
N LEU A 167 5.40 8.22 2.79
CA LEU A 167 5.39 7.03 3.64
C LEU A 167 4.30 6.05 3.21
N HIS A 168 3.12 6.58 2.88
CA HIS A 168 1.99 5.77 2.43
C HIS A 168 2.30 5.00 1.14
N ASP A 169 2.88 5.68 0.14
CA ASP A 169 3.23 5.02 -1.13
C ASP A 169 4.26 3.91 -0.89
N ALA A 170 5.28 4.16 -0.05
CA ALA A 170 6.27 3.14 0.31
C ALA A 170 5.65 1.92 1.00
N GLN A 171 4.69 2.14 1.91
CA GLN A 171 3.95 1.07 2.59
C GLN A 171 3.14 0.24 1.58
N VAL A 172 2.42 0.89 0.66
CA VAL A 172 1.65 0.21 -0.38
C VAL A 172 2.56 -0.60 -1.32
N GLU A 173 3.67 -0.01 -1.77
CA GLU A 173 4.63 -0.65 -2.67
C GLU A 173 5.20 -1.94 -2.07
N ILE A 174 5.71 -1.88 -0.83
CA ILE A 174 6.33 -3.04 -0.18
C ILE A 174 5.31 -4.13 0.16
N ALA A 175 4.13 -3.75 0.65
CA ALA A 175 3.08 -4.70 1.03
C ALA A 175 2.45 -5.40 -0.16
N THR A 176 2.38 -4.73 -1.31
CA THR A 176 1.77 -5.28 -2.52
C THR A 176 2.73 -6.17 -3.29
N ASN A 177 3.94 -5.67 -3.56
CA ASN A 177 4.91 -6.38 -4.39
C ASN A 177 6.33 -5.81 -4.23
N TRP A 178 6.99 -6.12 -3.11
CA TRP A 178 8.37 -5.72 -2.86
C TRP A 178 9.35 -6.17 -3.97
N LEU A 179 9.06 -7.25 -4.70
CA LEU A 179 9.89 -7.70 -5.84
C LEU A 179 9.85 -6.69 -7.01
N ALA A 180 8.73 -5.99 -7.22
CA ALA A 180 8.66 -4.92 -8.21
C ALA A 180 9.63 -3.78 -7.86
N VAL A 181 9.68 -3.39 -6.58
CA VAL A 181 10.63 -2.39 -6.07
C VAL A 181 12.07 -2.91 -6.24
N TYR A 182 12.33 -4.15 -5.82
CA TYR A 182 13.65 -4.77 -5.98
C TYR A 182 14.15 -4.71 -7.43
N ASN A 183 13.27 -4.94 -8.41
CA ASN A 183 13.64 -4.95 -9.83
C ASN A 183 13.89 -3.55 -10.41
N GLN A 184 13.37 -2.49 -9.78
CA GLN A 184 13.47 -1.11 -10.27
C GLN A 184 14.51 -0.27 -9.51
N MET A 185 14.81 -0.63 -8.25
CA MET A 185 15.78 0.09 -7.45
C MET A 185 17.22 -0.04 -8.01
N PRO A 186 18.08 0.97 -7.83
CA PRO A 186 19.50 0.86 -8.15
C PRO A 186 20.16 -0.35 -7.47
N LYS A 187 21.07 -1.04 -8.17
CA LYS A 187 21.77 -2.24 -7.68
C LYS A 187 23.13 -1.94 -7.08
#